data_AF-A0A7C7VXG2-F1
#
_entry.id   AF-A0A7C7VXG2-F1
#
_cell.length_a   1.000
_cell.length_b   1.000
_cell.length_c   1.000
_cell.angle_alpha   90.00
_cell.angle_beta   90.00
_cell.angle_gamma   90.00
#
_symmetry.space_group_name_H-M   'P 1'
#
loop_
_entity.id
_entity.type
_entity.pdbx_description
1 polymer ?
#
loop_
_entity_poly.entity_id
_entity_poly.type
_entity_poly.pdbx_seq_one_letter_code
_entity_poly.pdbx_strand_id
1 'polypeptide(L)' 'MKSCFNCKLTEKEIPLLDLHYRRKKLFICPRCLPQLIHKPTALVDTLPGAENIQAADDV' A
#
# COMPACT_ATOMS: atom_id res chain seq x y z
N MET A 1 -9.26 12.95 -7.14
CA MET A 1 -9.87 11.61 -6.98
C MET A 1 -8.83 10.71 -6.35
N LYS A 2 -9.17 9.98 -5.28
CA LYS A 2 -8.20 9.12 -4.58
C LYS A 2 -8.08 7.77 -5.29
N SER A 3 -6.89 7.18 -5.26
CA SER A 3 -6.61 5.89 -5.88
C SER A 3 -5.64 5.07 -5.06
N CYS A 4 -5.79 3.74 -5.07
CA CYS A 4 -4.80 2.83 -4.52
C CYS A 4 -3.42 3.13 -5.12
N PHE A 5 -2.40 3.34 -4.30
CA PHE A 5 -1.06 3.69 -4.80
C PHE A 5 -0.49 2.58 -5.70
N ASN A 6 -0.91 1.33 -5.46
CA ASN A 6 -0.41 0.15 -6.17
C ASN A 6 -1.21 -0.09 -7.47
N CYS A 7 -2.49 -0.47 -7.37
CA CYS A 7 -3.30 -0.89 -8.54
C CYS A 7 -4.08 0.23 -9.24
N LYS A 8 -3.99 1.48 -8.76
CA LYS A 8 -4.63 2.68 -9.33
C LYS A 8 -6.16 2.70 -9.38
N LEU A 9 -6.85 1.66 -8.94
CA LEU A 9 -8.31 1.69 -8.74
C LEU A 9 -8.71 2.81 -7.80
N THR A 10 -9.82 3.46 -8.15
CA THR A 10 -10.34 4.62 -7.44
C THR A 10 -11.34 4.23 -6.36
N GLU A 11 -11.66 5.18 -5.47
CA GLU A 11 -12.70 5.01 -4.43
C GLU A 11 -14.11 4.74 -4.98
N LYS A 12 -14.33 4.90 -6.29
CA LYS A 12 -15.58 4.53 -6.97
C LYS A 12 -15.66 3.04 -7.32
N GLU A 13 -14.51 2.38 -7.42
CA GLU A 13 -14.40 0.99 -7.89
C GLU A 13 -14.14 0.03 -6.72
N ILE A 14 -13.43 0.49 -5.69
CA ILE A 14 -13.06 -0.32 -4.52
C ILE A 14 -12.89 0.59 -3.28
N PRO A 15 -13.24 0.13 -2.06
CA PRO A 15 -12.91 0.88 -0.85
C PRO A 15 -11.40 1.13 -0.75
N LEU A 16 -11.06 2.32 -0.27
CA LEU A 16 -9.70 2.74 0.01
C LEU A 16 -9.53 2.97 1.51
N LEU A 17 -8.41 2.50 2.06
CA LEU A 17 -7.95 2.81 3.40
C LEU A 17 -6.93 3.93 3.34
N ASP A 18 -6.97 4.83 4.32
CA ASP A 18 -5.96 5.87 4.51
C ASP A 18 -4.67 5.22 5.04
N LEU A 19 -3.56 5.45 4.34
CA LEU A 19 -2.23 4.99 4.75
C LEU A 19 -1.34 6.21 4.98
N HIS A 20 -0.81 6.34 6.20
CA HIS A 20 0.12 7.40 6.56
C HIS A 20 1.53 6.83 6.66
N TYR A 21 2.44 7.26 5.80
CA TYR A 21 3.81 6.75 5.77
C TYR A 21 4.80 7.85 5.37
N ARG A 22 5.91 8.00 6.10
CA ARG A 22 6.96 9.01 5.85
C ARG A 22 6.39 10.43 5.62
N ARG A 23 5.46 10.86 6.48
CA ARG A 23 4.74 12.15 6.40
C ARG A 23 3.91 12.36 5.12
N LYS A 24 3.68 11.31 4.33
CA LYS A 24 2.78 11.32 3.18
C LYS A 24 1.47 10.61 3.54
N LYS A 25 0.37 11.16 3.00
CA LYS A 25 -0.92 10.49 2.97
C LYS A 25 -1.07 9.76 1.64
N LEU A 26 -1.30 8.46 1.71
CA LEU A 26 -1.48 7.53 0.61
C LEU A 26 -2.81 6.79 0.79
N PHE A 27 -3.20 6.04 -0.23
CA PHE A 27 -4.39 5.19 -0.16
C PHE A 27 -4.04 3.79 -0.65
N ILE A 28 -4.57 2.77 0.02
CA ILE A 28 -4.42 1.36 -0.36
C ILE A 28 -5.79 0.69 -0.34
N CYS A 29 -6.06 -0.21 -1.28
CA CYS A 29 -7.30 -0.98 -1.29
C CYS A 29 -7.14 -2.33 -0.57
N PRO A 30 -8.22 -2.95 -0.07
CA PRO A 30 -8.15 -4.28 0.57
C PRO A 30 -7.52 -5.37 -0.30
N ARG A 31 -7.59 -5.25 -1.63
CA ARG A 31 -6.96 -6.21 -2.56
C ARG A 31 -5.44 -6.14 -2.52
N CYS A 32 -4.87 -4.94 -2.39
CA CYS A 32 -3.42 -4.73 -2.38
C CYS A 32 -2.83 -4.75 -0.97
N LEU A 33 -3.65 -4.56 0.06
CA LEU A 33 -3.22 -4.56 1.45
C LEU A 33 -2.46 -5.85 1.87
N PRO A 34 -2.89 -7.08 1.47
CA PRO A 34 -2.12 -8.29 1.77
C PRO A 34 -0.70 -8.27 1.23
N GLN A 35 -0.45 -7.65 0.07
CA GLN A 35 0.91 -7.51 -0.46
C GLN A 35 1.77 -6.62 0.43
N LEU A 36 1.21 -5.55 0.99
CA LEU A 36 1.92 -4.71 1.96
C LEU A 36 2.24 -5.47 3.26
N ILE A 37 1.35 -6.38 3.69
CA ILE A 37 1.51 -7.17 4.93
C ILE A 37 2.56 -8.29 4.76
N HIS A 38 2.44 -9.08 3.68
CA HIS A 38 3.22 -10.31 3.51
C HIS A 38 4.47 -10.14 2.62
N LYS A 39 4.47 -9.17 1.70
CA LYS A 39 5.55 -8.99 0.69
C LYS A 39 5.81 -7.51 0.38
N PRO A 40 6.14 -6.67 1.37
CA PRO A 40 6.30 -5.23 1.18
C PRO A 40 7.38 -4.87 0.15
N THR A 41 8.46 -5.64 0.04
CA THR A 41 9.53 -5.43 -0.94
C THR A 41 9.06 -5.49 -2.40
N ALA A 42 7.94 -6.15 -2.69
CA ALA A 42 7.33 -6.17 -4.02
C ALA A 42 6.62 -4.85 -4.40
N LEU A 43 6.65 -3.85 -3.52
CA LEU A 43 6.02 -2.54 -3.71
C LEU A 43 7.02 -1.41 -3.89
N VAL A 44 8.33 -1.68 -3.99
CA VAL A 44 9.38 -0.62 -4.08
C VAL A 44 9.16 0.36 -5.24
N ASP A 45 8.58 -0.09 -6.35
CA ASP A 45 8.29 0.75 -7.51
C ASP A 45 7.09 1.69 -7.29
N THR A 46 6.19 1.35 -6.36
CA THR A 46 4.93 2.08 -6.13
C THR A 46 4.86 2.76 -4.75
N LEU A 47 5.67 2.32 -3.80
CA LEU A 47 5.78 2.81 -2.44
C LEU A 47 7.26 3.03 -2.08
N PRO A 48 7.78 4.27 -2.20
CA PRO A 48 9.16 4.58 -1.87
C PRO A 48 9.48 4.26 -0.40
N GLY A 49 10.50 3.43 -0.16
CA GLY A 49 10.89 3.00 1.18
C GLY A 49 10.34 1.64 1.60
N ALA A 50 9.57 0.97 0.74
CA ALA A 50 9.00 -0.35 1.03
C ALA A 50 10.05 -1.44 1.29
N GLU A 51 11.27 -1.27 0.77
CA GLU A 51 12.42 -2.13 1.06
C GLU A 51 12.84 -2.14 2.54
N ASN A 52 12.39 -1.15 3.32
CA ASN A 52 12.69 -1.03 4.75
C ASN A 52 11.53 -1.50 5.65
N ILE A 53 10.45 -2.05 5.08
CA ILE A 53 9.30 -2.54 5.83
C ILE A 53 9.48 -4.04 6.02
N GLN A 54 9.47 -4.53 7.27
CA GLN A 54 9.44 -5.96 7.57
C GLN A 54 8.05 -6.53 7.26
N ALA A 55 8.00 -7.73 6.68
CA ALA A 55 6.74 -8.44 6.53
C ALA A 55 6.20 -8.82 7.91
N ALA A 56 4.88 -8.80 8.07
CA ALA A 56 4.26 -9.17 9.34
C ALA A 56 4.49 -10.65 9.70
N ASP A 57 4.75 -11.48 8.69
CA ASP A 57 5.02 -12.91 8.85
C ASP A 57 6.41 -13.17 9.48
N ASP A 58 7.31 -12.17 9.45
CA ASP A 58 8.69 -12.26 9.93
C ASP A 58 8.85 -11.74 11.38
N VAL A 59 7.75 -11.37 12.05
CA VAL A 59 7.71 -10.78 13.40
C VAL A 59 7.27 -11.80 14.46
#